data_AF-A0A937Q425-F1
#
_entry.id   AF-A0A937Q425-F1
#
_cell.length_a   1.000
_cell.length_b   1.000
_cell.length_c   1.000
_cell.angle_alpha   90.00
_cell.angle_beta   90.00
_cell.angle_gamma   90.00
#
_symmetry.space_group_name_H-M   'P 1'
#
loop_
_entity.id
_entity.type
_entity.pdbx_description
1 polymer ?
#
loop_
_entity_poly.entity_id
_entity_poly.type
_entity_poly.pdbx_seq_one_letter_code
_entity_poly.pdbx_strand_id
1 'polypeptide(L)'
;MRRLCFLIAILFSTVQYADAMTLYVSPQGSDSWSGRAASPNTQRTDGPLASLAGARDMIRRLKAGGPLKEPARVVVAGGLYSLSEPFTLTAQDSGTEKCPISYEASPQAEAILSGGRGLKGFKRGADGVWQVRIPEVAAGKWYFEQLWVNGRRAVRARTPNKFYHYMQNVKQDKLEAGQGRAGANMRQTVTARREDIEPLLGLNKKELSDVVMNIYHKWDNTTRFVDSLDPEANAIITDGRQMKSWNPWRKNTRYHLENFKAALDSPGEWFLSRSGTLYYTPLPGETLSKADVLAPVVEKFIIIAGDVDRQKYVEHVNIRGLKFRHSQYLTPPGGFEASQAASPIDAVVLADGARNITIEDCEFSHFGRYGVWFRKGCRYCTIRKCYIYDFGAGGVRIGETGIPKKTHE
;
A
#
# COMPACT_ATOMS: atom_id res chain seq x y z
N MET A 1 -50.89 35.22 -13.95
CA MET A 1 -49.80 34.23 -13.82
C MET A 1 -49.35 34.18 -12.35
N ARG A 2 -49.86 33.22 -11.56
CA ARG A 2 -49.41 32.97 -10.18
C ARG A 2 -48.40 31.83 -10.21
N ARG A 3 -47.13 32.09 -9.88
CA ARG A 3 -46.09 31.05 -9.76
C ARG A 3 -46.19 30.45 -8.36
N LEU A 4 -46.53 29.17 -8.30
CA LEU A 4 -46.56 28.36 -7.10
C LEU A 4 -45.15 27.79 -6.87
N CYS A 5 -44.45 28.24 -5.83
CA CYS A 5 -43.17 27.66 -5.42
C CYS A 5 -43.43 26.44 -4.55
N PHE A 6 -43.12 25.25 -5.06
CA PHE A 6 -43.06 24.02 -4.26
C PHE A 6 -41.72 23.99 -3.49
N LEU A 7 -41.78 24.09 -2.16
CA LEU A 7 -40.67 23.70 -1.29
C LEU A 7 -40.64 22.16 -1.23
N ILE A 8 -39.55 21.57 -1.71
CA ILE A 8 -39.22 20.16 -1.47
C ILE A 8 -38.52 20.09 -0.11
N ALA A 9 -39.24 19.60 0.90
CA ALA A 9 -38.64 19.25 2.18
C ALA A 9 -37.89 17.93 2.04
N ILE A 10 -36.55 18.00 2.04
CA ILE A 10 -35.69 16.81 2.09
C ILE A 10 -35.68 16.32 3.55
N LEU A 11 -36.49 15.29 3.83
CA LEU A 11 -36.46 14.54 5.09
C LEU A 11 -35.15 13.75 5.15
N PHE A 12 -34.17 14.26 5.90
CA PHE A 12 -33.03 13.47 6.35
C PHE A 12 -33.55 12.45 7.37
N SER A 13 -33.68 11.20 6.96
CA SER A 13 -33.89 10.08 7.88
C SER A 13 -32.60 9.87 8.69
N THR A 14 -32.51 10.52 9.85
CA THR A 14 -31.54 10.15 10.88
C THR A 14 -31.92 8.78 11.41
N VAL A 15 -31.16 7.74 11.06
CA VAL A 15 -31.26 6.45 11.73
C VAL A 15 -30.76 6.67 13.16
N GLN A 16 -31.70 6.88 14.07
CA GLN A 16 -31.47 6.94 15.50
C GLN A 16 -31.20 5.50 15.96
N TYR A 17 -29.92 5.14 16.12
CA TYR A 17 -29.55 3.85 16.70
C TYR A 17 -30.03 3.82 18.16
N ALA A 18 -31.13 3.12 18.40
CA ALA A 18 -31.55 2.72 19.74
C ALA A 18 -30.48 1.76 20.32
N ASP A 19 -30.07 2.01 21.58
CA ASP A 19 -29.07 1.31 22.40
C ASP A 19 -27.89 0.70 21.63
N ALA A 20 -26.82 1.47 21.48
CA ALA A 20 -25.52 0.96 21.06
C ALA A 20 -24.43 1.43 22.03
N MET A 21 -23.62 0.48 22.49
CA MET A 21 -22.40 0.76 23.22
C MET A 21 -21.49 1.61 22.33
N THR A 22 -21.25 2.86 22.73
CA THR A 22 -20.37 3.75 21.98
C THR A 22 -19.00 3.86 22.63
N LEU A 23 -17.94 3.68 21.84
CA LEU A 23 -16.56 4.02 22.15
C LEU A 23 -16.11 5.14 21.20
N TYR A 24 -15.26 6.03 21.70
CA TYR A 24 -14.70 7.14 20.92
C TYR A 24 -13.21 6.95 20.72
N VAL A 25 -12.71 7.32 19.55
CA VAL A 25 -11.29 7.30 19.19
C VAL A 25 -10.87 8.68 18.73
N SER A 26 -9.77 9.22 19.25
CA SER A 26 -9.29 10.58 18.96
C SER A 26 -7.76 10.67 19.00
N PRO A 27 -7.11 11.54 18.21
CA PRO A 27 -5.67 11.77 18.30
C PRO A 27 -5.23 12.33 19.68
N GLN A 28 -6.15 12.87 20.47
CA GLN A 28 -5.89 13.33 21.85
C GLN A 28 -6.21 12.24 22.91
N GLY A 29 -6.60 11.05 22.46
CA GLY A 29 -6.99 9.93 23.31
C GLY A 29 -5.83 9.13 23.90
N SER A 30 -6.18 8.12 24.69
CA SER A 30 -5.23 7.14 25.26
C SER A 30 -5.88 5.76 25.31
N ASP A 31 -5.17 4.72 24.86
CA ASP A 31 -5.67 3.33 24.88
C ASP A 31 -5.74 2.73 26.30
N SER A 32 -5.31 3.47 27.33
CA SER A 32 -5.53 3.16 28.74
C SER A 32 -6.85 3.71 29.30
N TRP A 33 -7.55 4.58 28.57
CA TRP A 33 -8.83 5.14 28.98
C TRP A 33 -10.02 4.22 28.63
N SER A 34 -11.20 4.55 29.14
CA SER A 34 -12.42 3.77 28.91
C SER A 34 -12.92 3.85 27.47
N GLY A 35 -12.63 4.95 26.78
CA GLY A 35 -13.20 5.25 25.46
C GLY A 35 -14.65 5.70 25.52
N ARG A 36 -15.28 5.85 26.69
CA ARG A 36 -16.72 6.14 26.83
C ARG A 36 -17.07 7.62 26.65
N ALA A 37 -16.07 8.51 26.77
CA ALA A 37 -16.24 9.94 26.56
C ALA A 37 -15.57 10.39 25.26
N ALA A 38 -16.25 11.27 24.51
CA ALA A 38 -15.73 11.80 23.24
C ALA A 38 -14.58 12.80 23.42
N SER A 39 -14.37 13.30 24.64
CA SER A 39 -13.31 14.24 25.00
C SER A 39 -12.63 13.82 26.29
N PRO A 40 -11.33 14.11 26.46
CA PRO A 40 -10.65 13.89 27.74
C PRO A 40 -11.35 14.64 28.88
N ASN A 41 -11.47 14.01 30.05
CA ASN A 41 -11.87 14.72 31.24
C ASN A 41 -10.77 15.72 31.68
N THR A 42 -11.10 16.67 32.54
CA THR A 42 -10.17 17.74 32.98
C THR A 42 -8.87 17.19 33.57
N GLN A 43 -8.94 16.02 34.24
CA GLN A 43 -7.80 15.38 34.89
C GLN A 43 -6.97 14.51 33.93
N ARG A 44 -7.40 14.34 32.67
CA ARG A 44 -6.81 13.43 31.68
C ARG A 44 -6.65 11.99 32.18
N THR A 45 -7.57 11.54 33.03
CA THR A 45 -7.61 10.17 33.56
C THR A 45 -8.58 9.28 32.79
N ASP A 46 -9.48 9.87 32.01
CA ASP A 46 -10.39 9.17 31.11
C ASP A 46 -10.75 10.04 29.90
N GLY A 47 -11.27 9.41 28.84
CA GLY A 47 -11.57 10.06 27.57
C GLY A 47 -11.67 9.06 26.40
N PRO A 48 -11.47 9.53 25.16
CA PRO A 48 -11.46 8.67 23.98
C PRO A 48 -10.20 7.78 23.93
N LEU A 49 -10.30 6.63 23.29
CA LEU A 49 -9.15 5.78 22.96
C LEU A 49 -8.27 6.47 21.91
N ALA A 50 -7.00 6.08 21.81
CA ALA A 50 -6.06 6.66 20.86
C ALA A 50 -6.12 6.02 19.47
N SER A 51 -6.54 4.74 19.39
CA SER A 51 -6.43 3.96 18.15
C SER A 51 -7.62 3.03 17.89
N LEU A 52 -7.76 2.57 16.63
CA LEU A 52 -8.70 1.49 16.28
C LEU A 52 -8.36 0.19 17.03
N ALA A 53 -7.07 -0.10 17.22
CA ALA A 53 -6.61 -1.27 17.96
C ALA A 53 -7.04 -1.19 19.43
N GLY A 54 -6.89 -0.03 20.07
CA GLY A 54 -7.40 0.22 21.42
C GLY A 54 -8.90 0.01 21.54
N ALA A 55 -9.68 0.50 20.57
CA ALA A 55 -11.13 0.27 20.52
C ALA A 55 -11.49 -1.21 20.36
N ARG A 56 -10.84 -1.92 19.45
CA ARG A 56 -10.98 -3.37 19.30
C ARG A 56 -10.66 -4.10 20.60
N ASP A 57 -9.54 -3.78 21.23
CA ASP A 57 -9.08 -4.45 22.44
C ASP A 57 -9.99 -4.14 23.64
N MET A 58 -10.57 -2.94 23.71
CA MET A 58 -11.62 -2.63 24.68
C MET A 58 -12.87 -3.50 24.46
N ILE A 59 -13.34 -3.64 23.21
CA ILE A 59 -14.48 -4.52 22.89
C ILE A 59 -14.17 -5.97 23.27
N ARG A 60 -12.94 -6.46 23.01
CA ARG A 60 -12.51 -7.80 23.44
C ARG A 60 -12.58 -7.98 24.95
N ARG A 61 -12.13 -6.99 25.73
CA ARG A 61 -12.22 -7.02 27.21
C ARG A 61 -13.67 -7.09 27.68
N LEU A 62 -14.57 -6.34 27.04
CA LEU A 62 -16.00 -6.38 27.37
C LEU A 62 -16.63 -7.73 27.03
N LYS A 63 -16.26 -8.32 25.89
CA LYS A 63 -16.69 -9.67 25.48
C LYS A 63 -16.17 -10.79 26.40
N ALA A 64 -15.10 -10.55 27.15
CA ALA A 64 -14.61 -11.52 28.14
C ALA A 64 -15.60 -11.71 29.31
N GLY A 65 -16.46 -10.72 29.57
CA GLY A 65 -17.55 -10.81 30.55
C GLY A 65 -18.85 -11.45 30.01
N GLY A 66 -18.87 -11.87 28.74
CA GLY A 66 -20.03 -12.43 28.06
C GLY A 66 -20.28 -11.80 26.69
N PRO A 67 -21.20 -12.34 25.87
CA PRO A 67 -21.53 -11.76 24.58
C PRO A 67 -22.06 -10.33 24.71
N LEU A 68 -21.81 -9.50 23.69
CA LEU A 68 -22.40 -8.16 23.61
C LEU A 68 -23.93 -8.26 23.64
N LYS A 69 -24.55 -7.42 24.46
CA LYS A 69 -26.02 -7.34 24.60
C LYS A 69 -26.66 -6.31 23.67
N GLU A 70 -25.84 -5.43 23.12
CA GLU A 70 -26.19 -4.34 22.22
C GLU A 70 -25.10 -4.19 21.15
N PRO A 71 -25.38 -3.58 19.98
CA PRO A 71 -24.36 -3.23 18.99
C PRO A 71 -23.21 -2.42 19.61
N ALA A 72 -21.99 -2.61 19.11
CA ALA A 72 -20.86 -1.76 19.48
C ALA A 72 -20.55 -0.78 18.34
N ARG A 73 -20.40 0.50 18.67
CA ARG A 73 -20.11 1.57 17.74
C ARG A 73 -18.84 2.29 18.17
N VAL A 74 -17.83 2.30 17.31
CA VAL A 74 -16.56 3.01 17.51
C VAL A 74 -16.58 4.25 16.63
N VAL A 75 -16.70 5.43 17.25
CA VAL A 75 -16.74 6.72 16.58
C VAL A 75 -15.35 7.35 16.57
N VAL A 76 -14.79 7.51 15.37
CA VAL A 76 -13.45 8.03 15.15
C VAL A 76 -13.53 9.52 14.82
N ALA A 77 -12.90 10.34 15.66
CA ALA A 77 -12.82 11.78 15.44
C ALA A 77 -11.97 12.12 14.20
N GLY A 78 -12.10 13.35 13.71
CA GLY A 78 -11.23 13.86 12.66
C GLY A 78 -9.78 13.97 13.16
N GLY A 79 -8.83 13.60 12.32
CA GLY A 79 -7.42 13.67 12.64
C GLY A 79 -6.56 12.66 11.90
N LEU A 80 -5.25 12.77 12.12
CA LEU A 80 -4.24 11.84 11.59
C LEU A 80 -3.90 10.78 12.65
N TYR A 81 -4.04 9.52 12.27
CA TYR A 81 -3.72 8.35 13.07
C TYR A 81 -2.58 7.58 12.39
N SER A 82 -1.39 7.58 13.01
CA SER A 82 -0.26 6.83 12.48
C SER A 82 -0.44 5.34 12.73
N LEU A 83 -0.35 4.53 11.67
CA LEU A 83 -0.31 3.07 11.76
C LEU A 83 1.14 2.62 11.87
N SER A 84 1.45 1.86 12.92
CA SER A 84 2.71 1.10 13.05
C SER A 84 2.57 -0.36 12.63
N GLU A 85 1.33 -0.86 12.57
CA GLU A 85 0.98 -2.21 12.15
C GLU A 85 -0.44 -2.23 11.55
N PRO A 86 -0.83 -3.30 10.82
CA PRO A 86 -2.17 -3.42 10.27
C PRO A 86 -3.25 -3.53 11.35
N PHE A 87 -4.40 -2.89 11.13
CA PHE A 87 -5.57 -3.10 11.96
C PHE A 87 -6.13 -4.51 11.72
N THR A 88 -5.81 -5.43 12.64
CA THR A 88 -6.14 -6.84 12.49
C THR A 88 -7.40 -7.22 13.27
N LEU A 89 -8.36 -7.83 12.59
CA LEU A 89 -9.58 -8.40 13.14
C LEU A 89 -9.52 -9.92 13.01
N THR A 90 -9.87 -10.63 14.07
CA THR A 90 -9.90 -12.09 14.18
C THR A 90 -11.32 -12.54 14.55
N ALA A 91 -11.56 -13.85 14.66
CA ALA A 91 -12.86 -14.36 15.10
C ALA A 91 -13.30 -13.85 16.49
N GLN A 92 -12.37 -13.41 17.34
CA GLN A 92 -12.71 -12.77 18.63
C GLN A 92 -13.39 -11.42 18.43
N ASP A 93 -13.22 -10.79 17.27
CA ASP A 93 -13.72 -9.47 16.93
C ASP A 93 -15.06 -9.50 16.18
N SER A 94 -15.66 -10.69 16.04
CA SER A 94 -16.97 -10.86 15.42
C SER A 94 -18.08 -10.24 16.27
N GLY A 95 -19.02 -9.57 15.61
CA GLY A 95 -20.33 -9.26 16.15
C GLY A 95 -21.33 -10.38 15.87
N THR A 96 -22.61 -10.06 15.99
CA THR A 96 -23.73 -10.88 15.49
C THR A 96 -24.65 -10.02 14.64
N GLU A 97 -25.62 -10.61 13.96
CA GLU A 97 -26.65 -9.86 13.24
C GLU A 97 -27.37 -8.83 14.13
N LYS A 98 -27.65 -9.20 15.39
CA LYS A 98 -28.33 -8.32 16.37
C LYS A 98 -27.39 -7.35 17.08
N CYS A 99 -26.11 -7.72 17.23
CA CYS A 99 -25.10 -6.89 17.89
C CYS A 99 -23.84 -6.78 17.01
N PRO A 100 -23.94 -6.08 15.86
CA PRO A 100 -22.79 -5.87 14.99
C PRO A 100 -21.78 -4.92 15.65
N ILE A 101 -20.54 -4.95 15.15
CA ILE A 101 -19.48 -4.03 15.58
C ILE A 101 -19.15 -3.09 14.42
N SER A 102 -19.26 -1.78 14.64
CA SER A 102 -19.03 -0.77 13.59
C SER A 102 -17.89 0.16 13.98
N TYR A 103 -16.94 0.35 13.08
CA TYR A 103 -15.86 1.34 13.16
C TYR A 103 -16.14 2.43 12.14
N GLU A 104 -16.41 3.65 12.61
CA GLU A 104 -16.91 4.70 11.75
C GLU A 104 -16.28 6.06 12.02
N ALA A 105 -15.95 6.79 10.96
CA ALA A 105 -15.65 8.22 11.09
C ALA A 105 -16.88 8.96 11.65
N SER A 106 -16.63 9.91 12.54
CA SER A 106 -17.65 10.88 12.92
C SER A 106 -18.16 11.63 11.68
N PRO A 107 -19.44 12.06 11.66
CA PRO A 107 -20.00 12.74 10.49
C PRO A 107 -19.13 13.89 10.00
N GLN A 108 -18.83 13.91 8.70
CA GLN A 108 -18.00 14.92 8.02
C GLN A 108 -16.53 14.99 8.49
N ALA A 109 -16.07 14.04 9.30
CA ALA A 109 -14.70 14.04 9.80
C ALA A 109 -13.70 13.43 8.81
N GLU A 110 -12.53 14.04 8.74
CA GLU A 110 -11.34 13.51 8.05
C GLU A 110 -10.57 12.60 9.01
N ALA A 111 -11.03 11.35 9.20
CA ALA A 111 -10.34 10.34 10.01
C ALA A 111 -9.32 9.58 9.13
N ILE A 112 -8.07 10.07 9.12
CA ILE A 112 -7.01 9.59 8.23
C ILE A 112 -6.08 8.63 8.99
N LEU A 113 -6.09 7.36 8.61
CA LEU A 113 -5.16 6.34 9.08
C LEU A 113 -4.00 6.22 8.09
N SER A 114 -2.81 6.65 8.50
CA SER A 114 -1.63 6.72 7.64
C SER A 114 -0.58 5.69 8.07
N GLY A 115 -0.18 4.81 7.16
CA GLY A 115 1.02 3.97 7.32
C GLY A 115 2.32 4.71 7.01
N GLY A 116 2.25 6.01 6.74
CA GLY A 116 3.38 6.87 6.38
C GLY A 116 4.05 7.53 7.58
N ARG A 117 5.38 7.61 7.53
CA ARG A 117 6.21 8.38 8.45
C ARG A 117 6.66 9.69 7.79
N GLY A 118 6.42 10.80 8.47
CA GLY A 118 6.92 12.11 8.06
C GLY A 118 8.44 12.21 8.16
N LEU A 119 9.08 12.70 7.11
CA LEU A 119 10.52 12.94 7.01
C LEU A 119 10.80 14.44 7.11
N LYS A 120 11.78 14.82 7.94
CA LYS A 120 12.15 16.22 8.21
C LYS A 120 13.65 16.40 8.16
N GLY A 121 14.11 17.66 8.12
CA GLY A 121 15.55 17.97 8.19
C GLY A 121 16.27 17.90 6.84
N PHE A 122 15.54 18.06 5.74
CA PHE A 122 16.13 18.17 4.41
C PHE A 122 17.04 19.41 4.33
N LYS A 123 18.19 19.24 3.69
CA LYS A 123 19.15 20.31 3.41
C LYS A 123 19.29 20.44 1.90
N ARG A 124 19.36 21.67 1.41
CA ARG A 124 19.57 21.96 -0.01
C ARG A 124 21.04 21.79 -0.37
N GLY A 125 21.33 20.96 -1.36
CA GLY A 125 22.65 20.84 -2.00
C GLY A 125 22.93 22.01 -2.94
N ALA A 126 24.20 22.18 -3.31
CA ALA A 126 24.63 23.24 -4.23
C ALA A 126 24.05 23.07 -5.66
N ASP A 127 23.75 21.84 -6.04
CA ASP A 127 23.09 21.42 -7.28
C ASP A 127 21.55 21.64 -7.26
N GLY A 128 21.00 22.13 -6.14
CA GLY A 128 19.57 22.30 -5.95
C GLY A 128 18.82 21.04 -5.53
N VAL A 129 19.49 19.88 -5.51
CA VAL A 129 18.92 18.63 -5.00
C VAL A 129 18.89 18.69 -3.47
N TRP A 130 17.76 18.37 -2.89
CA TRP A 130 17.62 18.32 -1.44
C TRP A 130 17.91 16.93 -0.91
N GLN A 131 18.50 16.86 0.28
CA GLN A 131 18.86 15.59 0.87
C GLN A 131 18.60 15.54 2.37
N VAL A 132 18.31 14.34 2.86
CA VAL A 132 18.20 14.04 4.30
C VAL A 132 18.85 12.69 4.59
N ARG A 133 19.50 12.60 5.76
CA ARG A 133 20.05 11.35 6.27
C ARG A 133 18.99 10.60 7.07
N ILE A 134 18.77 9.34 6.75
CA ILE A 134 17.87 8.41 7.46
C ILE A 134 18.72 7.29 8.07
N PRO A 135 19.11 7.39 9.36
CA PRO A 135 19.97 6.41 10.02
C PRO A 135 19.45 4.97 9.96
N GLU A 136 18.13 4.77 10.03
CA GLU A 136 17.50 3.46 9.99
C GLU A 136 17.69 2.77 8.62
N VAL A 137 17.77 3.55 7.53
CA VAL A 137 18.11 3.02 6.20
C VAL A 137 19.58 2.62 6.14
N ALA A 138 20.47 3.45 6.67
CA ALA A 138 21.89 3.14 6.76
C ALA A 138 22.18 1.87 7.57
N ALA A 139 21.37 1.63 8.61
CA ALA A 139 21.45 0.45 9.46
C ALA A 139 20.72 -0.78 8.90
N GLY A 140 20.10 -0.69 7.71
CA GLY A 140 19.34 -1.78 7.10
C GLY A 140 18.03 -2.14 7.81
N LYS A 141 17.52 -1.27 8.68
CA LYS A 141 16.28 -1.49 9.46
C LYS A 141 15.02 -1.01 8.73
N TRP A 142 15.19 -0.17 7.71
CA TRP A 142 14.08 0.36 6.92
C TRP A 142 14.53 0.64 5.49
N TYR A 143 13.64 0.45 4.53
CA TYR A 143 13.81 0.88 3.14
C TYR A 143 12.41 1.09 2.56
N PHE A 144 12.28 1.91 1.53
CA PHE A 144 10.99 2.15 0.89
C PHE A 144 11.17 2.46 -0.59
N GLU A 145 10.13 2.16 -1.38
CA GLU A 145 10.11 2.35 -2.84
C GLU A 145 9.04 3.34 -3.29
N GLN A 146 8.39 4.01 -2.33
CA GLN A 146 7.42 5.06 -2.57
C GLN A 146 7.72 6.25 -1.66
N LEU A 147 7.51 7.46 -2.18
CA LEU A 147 7.64 8.72 -1.45
C LEU A 147 6.49 9.63 -1.89
N TRP A 148 5.89 10.34 -0.94
CA TRP A 148 4.89 11.37 -1.23
C TRP A 148 5.39 12.71 -0.72
N VAL A 149 5.20 13.75 -1.53
CA VAL A 149 5.55 15.13 -1.20
C VAL A 149 4.32 15.98 -1.45
N ASN A 150 3.83 16.64 -0.40
CA ASN A 150 2.60 17.45 -0.42
C ASN A 150 1.39 16.68 -0.97
N GLY A 151 1.23 15.42 -0.56
CA GLY A 151 0.14 14.52 -1.01
C GLY A 151 0.31 13.94 -2.43
N ARG A 152 1.32 14.37 -3.19
CA ARG A 152 1.61 13.83 -4.53
C ARG A 152 2.66 12.73 -4.44
N ARG A 153 2.43 11.60 -5.11
CA ARG A 153 3.46 10.57 -5.28
C ARG A 153 4.64 11.14 -6.09
N ALA A 154 5.83 11.15 -5.49
CA ALA A 154 7.07 11.52 -6.17
C ALA A 154 7.55 10.38 -7.06
N VAL A 155 8.26 10.74 -8.14
CA VAL A 155 8.75 9.76 -9.11
C VAL A 155 10.04 9.15 -8.58
N ARG A 156 10.11 7.83 -8.43
CA ARG A 156 11.41 7.21 -8.14
C ARG A 156 12.30 7.44 -9.36
N ALA A 157 13.50 7.99 -9.14
CA ALA A 157 14.43 8.41 -10.19
C ALA A 157 14.56 7.34 -11.28
N ARG A 158 14.30 7.73 -12.54
CA ARG A 158 14.21 6.80 -13.66
C ARG A 158 14.68 7.38 -14.99
N THR A 159 15.11 6.51 -15.89
CA THR A 159 15.37 6.84 -17.29
C THR A 159 14.60 5.90 -18.24
N PRO A 160 13.97 6.44 -19.31
CA PRO A 160 13.85 7.86 -19.60
C PRO A 160 12.77 8.50 -18.71
N ASN A 161 12.84 9.82 -18.54
CA ASN A 161 11.83 10.55 -17.77
C ASN A 161 10.43 10.45 -18.38
N LYS A 162 10.35 10.42 -19.71
CA LYS A 162 9.13 10.32 -20.49
C LYS A 162 9.18 9.11 -21.42
N PHE A 163 8.03 8.48 -21.63
CA PHE A 163 7.87 7.29 -22.48
C PHE A 163 8.73 6.10 -22.01
N TYR A 164 9.51 5.49 -22.91
CA TYR A 164 10.22 4.24 -22.68
C TYR A 164 11.51 4.20 -23.50
N HIS A 165 12.48 3.44 -23.00
CA HIS A 165 13.53 2.87 -23.82
C HIS A 165 12.98 1.66 -24.59
N TYR A 166 13.67 1.26 -25.65
CA TYR A 166 13.24 0.17 -26.53
C TYR A 166 14.38 -0.81 -26.76
N MET A 167 14.16 -2.09 -26.41
CA MET A 167 15.14 -3.15 -26.62
C MET A 167 15.54 -3.23 -28.09
N GLN A 168 16.83 -3.17 -28.40
CA GLN A 168 17.35 -3.37 -29.76
C GLN A 168 17.30 -4.84 -30.13
N ASN A 169 17.63 -5.71 -29.17
CA ASN A 169 17.51 -7.16 -29.27
C ASN A 169 17.41 -7.77 -27.87
N VAL A 170 17.02 -9.04 -27.77
CA VAL A 170 17.09 -9.81 -26.53
C VAL A 170 17.47 -11.25 -26.85
N LYS A 171 18.44 -11.78 -26.11
CA LYS A 171 18.82 -13.19 -26.11
C LYS A 171 18.46 -13.80 -24.75
N GLN A 172 18.08 -15.06 -24.76
CA GLN A 172 17.83 -15.83 -23.54
C GLN A 172 18.70 -17.09 -23.54
N ASP A 173 19.51 -17.25 -22.50
CA ASP A 173 20.39 -18.40 -22.30
C ASP A 173 20.02 -19.14 -21.01
N LYS A 174 20.13 -20.47 -21.02
CA LYS A 174 19.88 -21.28 -19.82
C LYS A 174 21.01 -21.08 -18.82
N LEU A 175 20.67 -20.85 -17.55
CA LEU A 175 21.63 -20.82 -16.46
C LEU A 175 21.89 -22.25 -15.95
N GLU A 176 23.14 -22.52 -15.57
CA GLU A 176 23.47 -23.73 -14.83
C GLU A 176 22.93 -23.66 -13.40
N ALA A 177 22.75 -24.82 -12.76
CA ALA A 177 22.28 -24.86 -11.38
C ALA A 177 23.24 -24.11 -10.44
N GLY A 178 22.70 -23.19 -9.63
CA GLY A 178 23.49 -22.37 -8.72
C GLY A 178 24.07 -21.08 -9.33
N GLN A 179 23.88 -20.84 -10.63
CA GLN A 179 24.22 -19.56 -11.26
C GLN A 179 23.05 -18.57 -11.20
N GLY A 180 23.38 -17.28 -11.09
CA GLY A 180 22.41 -16.19 -11.10
C GLY A 180 21.65 -16.01 -9.79
N ARG A 181 20.55 -15.25 -9.84
CA ARG A 181 19.70 -14.99 -8.67
C ARG A 181 18.92 -16.22 -8.21
N ALA A 182 18.58 -16.26 -6.92
CA ALA A 182 17.77 -17.34 -6.36
C ALA A 182 16.43 -17.49 -7.12
N GLY A 183 16.18 -18.70 -7.65
CA GLY A 183 14.98 -19.01 -8.42
C GLY A 183 15.01 -18.59 -9.90
N ALA A 184 16.12 -18.01 -10.37
CA ALA A 184 16.37 -17.80 -11.79
C ALA A 184 16.79 -19.12 -12.46
N ASN A 185 16.39 -19.31 -13.71
CA ASN A 185 16.83 -20.42 -14.55
C ASN A 185 17.27 -19.98 -15.95
N MET A 186 17.18 -18.68 -16.21
CA MET A 186 17.47 -18.07 -17.50
C MET A 186 18.15 -16.73 -17.29
N ARG A 187 19.13 -16.45 -18.15
CA ARG A 187 19.75 -15.14 -18.33
C ARG A 187 19.13 -14.47 -19.54
N GLN A 188 18.69 -13.23 -19.38
CA GLN A 188 18.31 -12.37 -20.47
C GLN A 188 19.39 -11.32 -20.71
N THR A 189 19.96 -11.34 -21.92
CA THR A 189 20.90 -10.32 -22.40
C THR A 189 20.12 -9.39 -23.32
N VAL A 190 19.85 -8.17 -22.82
CA VAL A 190 19.09 -7.16 -23.53
C VAL A 190 20.05 -6.19 -24.19
N THR A 191 20.18 -6.25 -25.51
CA THR A 191 20.90 -5.22 -26.27
C THR A 191 20.09 -3.94 -26.25
N ALA A 192 20.71 -2.86 -25.80
CA ALA A 192 20.13 -1.53 -25.69
C ALA A 192 20.89 -0.53 -26.56
N ARG A 193 20.43 0.71 -26.61
CA ARG A 193 21.22 1.79 -27.21
C ARG A 193 22.31 2.23 -26.23
N ARG A 194 23.36 2.87 -26.74
CA ARG A 194 24.50 3.29 -25.91
C ARG A 194 24.05 4.26 -24.82
N GLU A 195 23.18 5.20 -25.17
CA GLU A 195 22.62 6.22 -24.28
C GLU A 195 21.77 5.64 -23.13
N ASP A 196 21.18 4.45 -23.32
CA ASP A 196 20.40 3.78 -22.28
C ASP A 196 21.31 3.21 -21.17
N ILE A 197 22.52 2.78 -21.54
CA ILE A 197 23.48 2.08 -20.66
C ILE A 197 24.49 3.03 -20.04
N GLU A 198 24.87 4.10 -20.76
CA GLU A 198 25.87 5.06 -20.33
C GLU A 198 25.68 5.56 -18.87
N PRO A 199 24.45 5.88 -18.40
CA PRO A 199 24.23 6.28 -17.01
C PRO A 199 24.54 5.20 -15.96
N LEU A 200 24.66 3.93 -16.35
CA LEU A 200 24.92 2.79 -15.47
C LEU A 200 26.42 2.44 -15.37
N LEU A 201 27.26 2.89 -16.30
CA LEU A 201 28.67 2.44 -16.41
C LEU A 201 29.54 2.85 -15.23
N GLY A 202 29.17 3.92 -14.51
CA GLY A 202 29.87 4.38 -13.30
C GLY A 202 29.43 3.68 -12.01
N LEU A 203 28.40 2.83 -12.05
CA LEU A 203 27.87 2.16 -10.87
C LEU A 203 28.76 0.99 -10.47
N ASN A 204 29.04 0.87 -9.17
CA ASN A 204 29.67 -0.35 -8.67
C ASN A 204 28.67 -1.51 -8.64
N LYS A 205 29.16 -2.74 -8.44
CA LYS A 205 28.31 -3.95 -8.46
C LYS A 205 27.11 -3.89 -7.51
N LYS A 206 27.25 -3.30 -6.31
CA LYS A 206 26.15 -3.21 -5.34
C LYS A 206 25.09 -2.21 -5.82
N GLU A 207 25.52 -1.05 -6.31
CA GLU A 207 24.61 -0.04 -6.87
C GLU A 207 23.88 -0.57 -8.10
N LEU A 208 24.61 -1.26 -8.99
CA LEU A 208 24.02 -1.88 -10.17
C LEU A 208 22.95 -2.93 -9.80
N SER A 209 23.22 -3.73 -8.77
CA SER A 209 22.29 -4.77 -8.29
C SER A 209 20.98 -4.23 -7.68
N ASP A 210 20.94 -2.93 -7.37
CA ASP A 210 19.77 -2.20 -6.90
C ASP A 210 19.01 -1.50 -8.05
N VAL A 211 19.58 -1.41 -9.26
CA VAL A 211 18.90 -0.84 -10.43
C VAL A 211 17.75 -1.75 -10.81
N VAL A 212 16.56 -1.17 -10.92
CA VAL A 212 15.35 -1.87 -11.31
C VAL A 212 15.08 -1.62 -12.79
N MET A 213 14.93 -2.69 -13.56
CA MET A 213 14.45 -2.63 -14.93
C MET A 213 12.99 -3.09 -14.93
N ASN A 214 12.03 -2.21 -15.22
CA ASN A 214 10.67 -2.66 -15.52
C ASN A 214 10.46 -2.75 -17.03
N ILE A 215 9.93 -3.89 -17.46
CA ILE A 215 9.73 -4.27 -18.84
C ILE A 215 8.24 -4.40 -19.09
N TYR A 216 7.73 -3.69 -20.09
CA TYR A 216 6.31 -3.68 -20.47
C TYR A 216 6.11 -4.48 -21.75
N HIS A 217 5.44 -5.62 -21.64
CA HIS A 217 5.31 -6.57 -22.75
C HIS A 217 3.89 -7.16 -22.83
N LYS A 218 3.27 -6.99 -24.01
CA LYS A 218 1.87 -7.37 -24.28
C LYS A 218 0.93 -6.76 -23.23
N TRP A 219 0.26 -7.60 -22.44
CA TRP A 219 -0.68 -7.20 -21.38
C TRP A 219 -0.11 -7.32 -19.96
N ASP A 220 1.15 -7.75 -19.80
CA ASP A 220 1.83 -7.87 -18.50
C ASP A 220 3.04 -6.93 -18.41
N ASN A 221 3.58 -6.82 -17.20
CA ASN A 221 4.92 -6.30 -16.95
C ASN A 221 5.78 -7.35 -16.24
N THR A 222 7.09 -7.22 -16.40
CA THR A 222 8.09 -7.93 -15.60
C THR A 222 9.01 -6.90 -14.97
N THR A 223 9.33 -7.08 -13.69
CA THR A 223 10.33 -6.30 -13.00
C THR A 223 11.56 -7.17 -12.75
N ARG A 224 12.73 -6.69 -13.17
CA ARG A 224 14.04 -7.30 -12.91
C ARG A 224 14.91 -6.32 -12.16
N PHE A 225 15.91 -6.85 -11.48
CA PHE A 225 17.08 -6.07 -11.13
C PHE A 225 18.16 -6.31 -12.18
N VAL A 226 19.04 -5.32 -12.38
CA VAL A 226 20.20 -5.48 -13.26
C VAL A 226 21.28 -6.29 -12.54
N ASP A 227 21.80 -7.34 -13.18
CA ASP A 227 22.82 -8.20 -12.60
C ASP A 227 24.23 -7.81 -13.06
N SER A 228 24.38 -7.45 -14.33
CA SER A 228 25.62 -6.96 -14.91
C SER A 228 25.38 -6.18 -16.20
N LEU A 229 26.43 -5.57 -16.73
CA LEU A 229 26.45 -4.92 -18.05
C LEU A 229 27.49 -5.59 -18.93
N ASP A 230 27.26 -5.55 -20.23
CA ASP A 230 28.26 -5.79 -21.27
C ASP A 230 28.40 -4.49 -22.09
N PRO A 231 29.39 -3.63 -21.75
CA PRO A 231 29.54 -2.33 -22.40
C PRO A 231 29.98 -2.41 -23.86
N GLU A 232 30.66 -3.48 -24.28
CA GLU A 232 31.12 -3.68 -25.66
C GLU A 232 29.95 -4.06 -26.56
N ALA A 233 29.08 -4.94 -26.09
CA ALA A 233 27.86 -5.33 -26.80
C ALA A 233 26.69 -4.36 -26.61
N ASN A 234 26.86 -3.30 -25.81
CA ASN A 234 25.78 -2.44 -25.33
C ASN A 234 24.60 -3.26 -24.78
N ALA A 235 24.86 -4.15 -23.83
CA ALA A 235 23.83 -4.99 -23.24
C ALA A 235 23.67 -4.84 -21.71
N ILE A 236 22.42 -4.91 -21.28
CA ILE A 236 22.00 -5.04 -19.89
C ILE A 236 21.69 -6.51 -19.64
N ILE A 237 22.25 -7.08 -18.59
CA ILE A 237 22.09 -8.51 -18.24
C ILE A 237 21.21 -8.61 -17.00
N THR A 238 20.16 -9.42 -17.09
CA THR A 238 19.26 -9.75 -15.98
C THR A 238 19.06 -11.25 -15.90
N ASP A 239 18.99 -11.81 -14.69
CA ASP A 239 18.69 -13.21 -14.43
C ASP A 239 17.26 -13.34 -13.88
N GLY A 240 16.50 -14.29 -14.40
CA GLY A 240 15.11 -14.51 -14.02
C GLY A 240 14.56 -15.83 -14.52
N ARG A 241 13.22 -15.94 -14.61
CA ARG A 241 12.57 -17.12 -15.17
C ARG A 241 12.48 -17.08 -16.69
N GLN A 242 12.29 -18.26 -17.28
CA GLN A 242 11.97 -18.41 -18.69
C GLN A 242 10.71 -17.62 -19.07
N MET A 243 10.83 -16.82 -20.13
CA MET A 243 9.68 -16.13 -20.70
C MET A 243 8.68 -17.13 -21.28
N LYS A 244 7.39 -16.88 -21.03
CA LYS A 244 6.28 -17.64 -21.62
C LYS A 244 6.29 -17.42 -23.14
N SER A 245 6.09 -18.48 -23.93
CA SER A 245 6.18 -18.43 -25.40
C SER A 245 5.18 -17.45 -26.05
N TRP A 246 4.02 -17.26 -25.43
CA TRP A 246 2.99 -16.31 -25.87
C TRP A 246 3.16 -14.88 -25.34
N ASN A 247 4.06 -14.66 -24.37
CA ASN A 247 4.36 -13.35 -23.83
C ASN A 247 5.88 -13.06 -23.75
N PRO A 248 6.64 -13.23 -24.84
CA PRO A 248 8.09 -13.07 -24.83
C PRO A 248 8.51 -11.60 -24.90
N TRP A 249 9.73 -11.33 -24.44
CA TRP A 249 10.43 -10.10 -24.82
C TRP A 249 10.99 -10.22 -26.22
N ARG A 250 10.99 -9.13 -26.98
CA ARG A 250 11.48 -9.05 -28.35
C ARG A 250 12.11 -7.68 -28.60
N LYS A 251 12.69 -7.49 -29.79
CA LYS A 251 13.00 -6.15 -30.30
C LYS A 251 11.78 -5.23 -30.16
N ASN A 252 12.03 -3.98 -29.79
CA ASN A 252 11.04 -2.94 -29.49
C ASN A 252 10.15 -3.21 -28.25
N THR A 253 10.43 -4.23 -27.44
CA THR A 253 9.85 -4.31 -26.09
C THR A 253 10.26 -3.07 -25.30
N ARG A 254 9.30 -2.46 -24.63
CA ARG A 254 9.46 -1.21 -23.87
C ARG A 254 10.04 -1.50 -22.50
N TYR A 255 10.94 -0.65 -22.04
CA TYR A 255 11.42 -0.71 -20.66
C TYR A 255 11.82 0.67 -20.14
N HIS A 256 12.05 0.74 -18.83
CA HIS A 256 12.74 1.85 -18.18
C HIS A 256 13.62 1.30 -17.06
N LEU A 257 14.60 2.10 -16.66
CA LEU A 257 15.54 1.81 -15.60
C LEU A 257 15.28 2.76 -14.44
N GLU A 258 15.20 2.27 -13.22
CA GLU A 258 14.90 3.05 -12.03
C GLU A 258 15.93 2.78 -10.92
N ASN A 259 15.92 3.64 -9.90
CA ASN A 259 16.62 3.44 -8.63
C ASN A 259 18.15 3.57 -8.68
N PHE A 260 18.67 4.61 -9.34
CA PHE A 260 20.09 4.97 -9.25
C PHE A 260 20.28 6.48 -9.30
N LYS A 261 21.37 6.97 -8.72
CA LYS A 261 21.59 8.41 -8.52
C LYS A 261 21.66 9.19 -9.83
N ALA A 262 22.27 8.65 -10.88
CA ALA A 262 22.41 9.34 -12.16
C ALA A 262 21.08 9.52 -12.90
N ALA A 263 20.03 8.75 -12.57
CA ALA A 263 18.68 8.96 -13.08
C ALA A 263 17.89 10.02 -12.30
N LEU A 264 18.45 10.62 -11.25
CA LEU A 264 17.83 11.74 -10.54
C LEU A 264 18.16 13.04 -11.28
N ASP A 265 17.41 13.34 -12.34
CA ASP A 265 17.74 14.43 -13.25
C ASP A 265 16.53 15.36 -13.55
N SER A 266 15.33 14.99 -13.08
CA SER A 266 14.10 15.72 -13.36
C SER A 266 13.37 16.20 -12.11
N PRO A 267 12.67 17.36 -12.16
CA PRO A 267 11.86 17.83 -11.06
C PRO A 267 10.79 16.81 -10.62
N GLY A 268 10.64 16.64 -9.32
CA GLY A 268 9.73 15.70 -8.69
C GLY A 268 10.28 14.28 -8.54
N GLU A 269 11.53 14.04 -8.93
CA GLU A 269 12.19 12.74 -8.74
C GLU A 269 12.89 12.61 -7.39
N TRP A 270 13.01 11.38 -6.90
CA TRP A 270 13.75 11.04 -5.68
C TRP A 270 14.60 9.77 -5.83
N PHE A 271 15.67 9.67 -5.06
CA PHE A 271 16.53 8.48 -4.97
C PHE A 271 16.94 8.24 -3.51
N LEU A 272 16.82 7.00 -3.03
CA LEU A 272 17.27 6.59 -1.69
C LEU A 272 18.47 5.66 -1.80
N SER A 273 19.65 6.17 -1.43
CA SER A 273 20.86 5.36 -1.41
C SER A 273 20.82 4.33 -0.27
N ARG A 274 21.43 3.15 -0.47
CA ARG A 274 21.65 2.16 0.60
C ARG A 274 22.50 2.69 1.74
N SER A 275 23.33 3.69 1.48
CA SER A 275 24.05 4.34 2.56
C SER A 275 23.10 5.00 3.54
N GLY A 276 21.87 5.38 3.16
CA GLY A 276 20.86 6.01 4.01
C GLY A 276 20.60 7.48 3.71
N THR A 277 21.02 7.98 2.54
CA THR A 277 20.73 9.35 2.13
C THR A 277 19.58 9.34 1.13
N LEU A 278 18.49 10.02 1.47
CA LEU A 278 17.39 10.31 0.56
C LEU A 278 17.68 11.61 -0.17
N TYR A 279 17.59 11.59 -1.49
CA TYR A 279 17.71 12.74 -2.37
C TYR A 279 16.36 13.02 -3.04
N TYR A 280 16.03 14.30 -3.23
CA TYR A 280 14.81 14.72 -3.90
C TYR A 280 15.05 16.02 -4.67
N THR A 281 14.60 16.06 -5.92
CA THR A 281 14.62 17.26 -6.76
C THR A 281 13.24 17.90 -6.69
N PRO A 282 13.05 19.05 -5.99
CA PRO A 282 11.73 19.67 -5.86
C PRO A 282 11.12 20.07 -7.22
N LEU A 283 9.79 20.10 -7.27
CA LEU A 283 9.07 20.73 -8.37
C LEU A 283 9.30 22.26 -8.38
N PRO A 284 9.16 22.94 -9.54
CA PRO A 284 9.14 24.40 -9.59
C PRO A 284 8.10 24.97 -8.60
N GLY A 285 8.53 25.90 -7.75
CA GLY A 285 7.68 26.52 -6.72
C GLY A 285 7.53 25.72 -5.42
N GLU A 286 8.02 24.49 -5.35
CA GLU A 286 7.92 23.68 -4.13
C GLU A 286 8.96 24.10 -3.08
N THR A 287 8.49 24.40 -1.86
CA THR A 287 9.35 24.81 -0.74
C THR A 287 9.51 23.67 0.26
N LEU A 288 10.59 22.90 0.14
CA LEU A 288 10.82 21.69 0.93
C LEU A 288 10.92 21.90 2.45
N SER A 289 11.34 23.09 2.90
CA SER A 289 11.34 23.41 4.33
C SER A 289 9.95 23.44 4.97
N LYS A 290 8.89 23.53 4.15
CA LYS A 290 7.48 23.49 4.58
C LYS A 290 6.73 22.28 4.02
N ALA A 291 7.40 21.46 3.21
CA ALA A 291 6.74 20.36 2.54
C ALA A 291 6.43 19.22 3.51
N ASP A 292 5.28 18.58 3.30
CA ASP A 292 4.95 17.32 3.94
C ASP A 292 5.55 16.17 3.12
N VAL A 293 6.61 15.54 3.63
CA VAL A 293 7.30 14.44 2.97
C VAL A 293 7.05 13.15 3.74
N LEU A 294 6.38 12.19 3.12
CA LEU A 294 6.01 10.92 3.74
C LEU A 294 6.64 9.73 3.03
N ALA A 295 7.16 8.79 3.81
CA ALA A 295 7.59 7.47 3.34
C ALA A 295 6.85 6.36 4.10
N PRO A 296 6.47 5.25 3.45
CA PRO A 296 5.61 4.24 4.05
C PRO A 296 6.39 3.30 4.99
N VAL A 297 5.71 2.83 6.05
CA VAL A 297 6.23 1.90 7.06
C VAL A 297 5.41 0.61 7.10
N VAL A 298 4.08 0.72 6.95
CA VAL A 298 3.17 -0.44 7.09
C VAL A 298 2.76 -0.98 5.73
N GLU A 299 2.78 -2.29 5.55
CA GLU A 299 2.41 -2.92 4.26
C GLU A 299 0.89 -2.97 4.00
N LYS A 300 0.10 -3.23 5.05
CA LYS A 300 -1.35 -3.47 4.99
C LYS A 300 -2.10 -2.58 5.96
N PHE A 301 -3.28 -2.12 5.58
CA PHE A 301 -4.12 -1.29 6.43
C PHE A 301 -5.03 -2.12 7.34
N ILE A 302 -5.72 -3.11 6.76
CA ILE A 302 -6.69 -3.95 7.48
C ILE A 302 -6.42 -5.42 7.14
N ILE A 303 -6.40 -6.27 8.16
CA ILE A 303 -6.35 -7.72 7.99
C ILE A 303 -7.58 -8.31 8.68
N ILE A 304 -8.41 -9.02 7.93
CA ILE A 304 -9.51 -9.82 8.45
C ILE A 304 -9.04 -11.28 8.42
N ALA A 305 -8.63 -11.78 9.58
CA ALA A 305 -7.96 -13.05 9.77
C ALA A 305 -8.90 -14.10 10.38
N GLY A 306 -9.85 -14.58 9.59
CA GLY A 306 -10.61 -15.79 9.90
C GLY A 306 -9.79 -17.05 9.60
N ASP A 307 -9.99 -18.09 10.40
CA ASP A 307 -9.42 -19.43 10.20
C ASP A 307 -10.49 -20.32 9.56
N VAL A 308 -10.45 -20.38 8.23
CA VAL A 308 -11.42 -21.14 7.42
C VAL A 308 -11.37 -22.64 7.73
N ASP A 309 -10.18 -23.18 7.99
CA ASP A 309 -9.98 -24.62 8.17
C ASP A 309 -10.53 -25.07 9.53
N ARG A 310 -10.46 -24.20 10.55
CA ARG A 310 -11.09 -24.41 11.86
C ARG A 310 -12.49 -23.80 11.98
N GLN A 311 -13.07 -23.35 10.88
CA GLN A 311 -14.40 -22.71 10.84
C GLN A 311 -14.57 -21.52 11.80
N LYS A 312 -13.50 -20.77 12.08
CA LYS A 312 -13.53 -19.55 12.90
C LYS A 312 -13.55 -18.31 12.01
N TYR A 313 -14.73 -17.76 11.79
CA TYR A 313 -14.92 -16.62 10.89
C TYR A 313 -14.91 -15.28 11.63
N VAL A 314 -14.55 -14.22 10.92
CA VAL A 314 -14.78 -12.83 11.36
C VAL A 314 -16.13 -12.39 10.80
N GLU A 315 -17.07 -12.04 11.66
CA GLU A 315 -18.47 -11.85 11.26
C GLU A 315 -19.07 -10.52 11.74
N HIS A 316 -19.96 -9.93 10.94
CA HIS A 316 -20.79 -8.77 11.33
C HIS A 316 -19.98 -7.55 11.81
N VAL A 317 -18.91 -7.22 11.07
CA VAL A 317 -18.12 -6.02 11.29
C VAL A 317 -18.30 -5.03 10.15
N ASN A 318 -18.54 -3.77 10.49
CA ASN A 318 -18.68 -2.68 9.53
C ASN A 318 -17.53 -1.67 9.69
N ILE A 319 -16.98 -1.22 8.58
CA ILE A 319 -15.95 -0.17 8.52
C ILE A 319 -16.48 0.93 7.61
N ARG A 320 -16.62 2.15 8.14
CA ARG A 320 -17.32 3.23 7.46
C ARG A 320 -16.62 4.59 7.53
N GLY A 321 -16.54 5.30 6.40
CA GLY A 321 -16.09 6.70 6.39
C GLY A 321 -14.61 6.92 6.69
N LEU A 322 -13.84 5.86 6.95
CA LEU A 322 -12.42 5.96 7.30
C LEU A 322 -11.56 6.10 6.04
N LYS A 323 -10.44 6.81 6.17
CA LYS A 323 -9.49 7.03 5.08
C LYS A 323 -8.16 6.38 5.40
N PHE A 324 -7.68 5.49 4.54
CA PHE A 324 -6.41 4.79 4.73
C PHE A 324 -5.40 5.20 3.67
N ARG A 325 -4.20 5.60 4.09
CA ARG A 325 -3.16 6.16 3.21
C ARG A 325 -1.76 5.62 3.50
N HIS A 326 -0.91 5.63 2.47
CA HIS A 326 0.54 5.40 2.58
C HIS A 326 0.93 4.00 3.05
N SER A 327 0.70 2.99 2.20
CA SER A 327 1.18 1.62 2.46
C SER A 327 2.48 1.32 1.71
N GLN A 328 3.31 0.48 2.33
CA GLN A 328 4.60 0.07 1.78
C GLN A 328 4.44 -1.09 0.80
N TYR A 329 5.17 -0.98 -0.31
CA TYR A 329 5.46 -2.10 -1.19
C TYR A 329 6.94 -2.10 -1.52
N LEU A 330 7.63 -3.21 -1.25
CA LEU A 330 8.99 -3.43 -1.71
C LEU A 330 8.96 -4.46 -2.84
N THR A 331 9.72 -4.20 -3.90
CA THR A 331 9.90 -5.16 -4.97
C THR A 331 10.59 -6.40 -4.38
N PRO A 332 10.05 -7.62 -4.56
CA PRO A 332 10.68 -8.82 -4.04
C PRO A 332 12.11 -8.98 -4.57
N PRO A 333 13.06 -9.60 -3.84
CA PRO A 333 14.47 -9.68 -4.26
C PRO A 333 14.72 -10.33 -5.64
N GLY A 334 13.81 -11.20 -6.09
CA GLY A 334 13.82 -11.82 -7.43
C GLY A 334 13.10 -11.00 -8.51
N GLY A 335 12.66 -9.79 -8.19
CA GLY A 335 11.80 -8.98 -9.05
C GLY A 335 10.35 -9.49 -9.06
N PHE A 336 9.63 -9.17 -10.14
CA PHE A 336 8.24 -9.58 -10.35
C PHE A 336 8.10 -10.22 -11.71
N GLU A 337 7.71 -11.51 -11.73
CA GLU A 337 7.48 -12.27 -12.97
C GLU A 337 6.13 -11.94 -13.61
N ALA A 338 6.07 -12.01 -14.93
CA ALA A 338 4.85 -11.80 -15.69
C ALA A 338 3.69 -12.70 -15.21
N SER A 339 2.66 -12.07 -14.65
CA SER A 339 1.43 -12.73 -14.25
C SER A 339 0.21 -11.88 -14.55
N GLN A 340 -0.75 -12.46 -15.28
CA GLN A 340 -1.98 -11.79 -15.67
C GLN A 340 -2.70 -11.21 -14.45
N ALA A 341 -3.16 -9.98 -14.61
CA ALA A 341 -3.80 -9.18 -13.58
C ALA A 341 -2.93 -8.98 -12.32
N ALA A 342 -1.61 -9.05 -12.41
CA ALA A 342 -0.72 -8.96 -11.24
C ALA A 342 -1.13 -9.90 -10.09
N SER A 343 -1.69 -11.07 -10.42
CA SER A 343 -2.34 -11.98 -9.48
C SER A 343 -1.49 -12.52 -8.31
N PRO A 344 -0.14 -12.47 -8.32
CA PRO A 344 0.67 -12.74 -7.13
C PRO A 344 0.72 -11.59 -6.11
N ILE A 345 0.34 -10.36 -6.48
CA ILE A 345 0.33 -9.22 -5.57
C ILE A 345 -0.87 -9.33 -4.63
N ASP A 346 -0.63 -9.16 -3.33
CA ASP A 346 -1.64 -9.13 -2.28
C ASP A 346 -2.33 -7.75 -2.18
N ALA A 347 -3.10 -7.51 -1.13
CA ALA A 347 -3.90 -6.29 -0.95
C ALA A 347 -3.65 -5.60 0.39
N VAL A 348 -3.92 -4.28 0.44
CA VAL A 348 -3.85 -3.49 1.68
C VAL A 348 -5.02 -3.75 2.63
N VAL A 349 -6.16 -4.20 2.10
CA VAL A 349 -7.24 -4.84 2.87
C VAL A 349 -7.31 -6.30 2.45
N LEU A 350 -6.86 -7.20 3.33
CA LEU A 350 -6.83 -8.63 3.06
C LEU A 350 -7.82 -9.36 3.97
N ALA A 351 -8.74 -10.11 3.38
CA ALA A 351 -9.77 -10.84 4.11
C ALA A 351 -9.75 -12.34 3.80
N ASP A 352 -9.62 -13.14 4.85
CA ASP A 352 -9.87 -14.58 4.87
C ASP A 352 -10.92 -14.89 5.93
N GLY A 353 -11.79 -15.86 5.63
CA GLY A 353 -12.84 -16.30 6.55
C GLY A 353 -13.75 -15.17 7.03
N ALA A 354 -14.08 -14.22 6.14
CA ALA A 354 -14.92 -13.08 6.44
C ALA A 354 -16.39 -13.36 6.10
N ARG A 355 -17.33 -13.04 6.99
CA ARG A 355 -18.76 -13.16 6.72
C ARG A 355 -19.50 -11.89 7.12
N ASN A 356 -20.45 -11.42 6.30
CA ASN A 356 -21.26 -10.25 6.64
C ASN A 356 -20.41 -9.01 7.00
N ILE A 357 -19.30 -8.81 6.30
CA ILE A 357 -18.43 -7.64 6.47
C ILE A 357 -18.88 -6.54 5.52
N THR A 358 -18.98 -5.31 6.01
CA THR A 358 -19.25 -4.13 5.16
C THR A 358 -18.10 -3.14 5.23
N ILE A 359 -17.59 -2.74 4.07
CA ILE A 359 -16.69 -1.60 3.89
C ILE A 359 -17.45 -0.56 3.07
N GLU A 360 -17.81 0.57 3.68
CA GLU A 360 -18.68 1.57 3.07
C GLU A 360 -18.14 2.99 3.24
N ASP A 361 -18.31 3.85 2.23
CA ASP A 361 -17.93 5.27 2.29
C ASP A 361 -16.44 5.51 2.65
N CYS A 362 -15.55 4.53 2.42
CA CYS A 362 -14.13 4.62 2.79
C CYS A 362 -13.24 5.14 1.64
N GLU A 363 -12.08 5.70 2.00
CA GLU A 363 -11.02 6.04 1.05
C GLU A 363 -9.81 5.12 1.26
N PHE A 364 -9.24 4.59 0.18
CA PHE A 364 -7.95 3.89 0.20
C PHE A 364 -7.05 4.51 -0.86
N SER A 365 -5.90 5.05 -0.45
CA SER A 365 -4.98 5.67 -1.41
C SER A 365 -3.51 5.53 -1.04
N HIS A 366 -2.64 5.84 -1.99
CA HIS A 366 -1.20 5.92 -1.76
C HIS A 366 -0.60 4.56 -1.33
N PHE A 367 -0.76 3.52 -2.15
CA PHE A 367 -0.17 2.20 -1.88
C PHE A 367 0.36 1.53 -3.16
N GLY A 368 1.08 0.40 -3.03
CA GLY A 368 1.69 -0.33 -4.15
C GLY A 368 1.05 -1.70 -4.47
N ARG A 369 -0.03 -2.04 -3.78
CA ARG A 369 -0.69 -3.37 -3.81
C ARG A 369 -2.08 -3.33 -4.44
N TYR A 370 -2.84 -4.42 -4.35
CA TYR A 370 -4.29 -4.37 -4.54
C TYR A 370 -4.97 -3.56 -3.42
N GLY A 371 -6.13 -2.96 -3.70
CA GLY A 371 -6.92 -2.25 -2.69
C GLY A 371 -7.54 -3.20 -1.68
N VAL A 372 -8.52 -3.98 -2.14
CA VAL A 372 -9.27 -4.94 -1.31
C VAL A 372 -9.23 -6.33 -1.92
N TRP A 373 -8.94 -7.35 -1.12
CA TRP A 373 -9.02 -8.75 -1.53
C TRP A 373 -9.86 -9.57 -0.56
N PHE A 374 -11.05 -9.96 -1.01
CA PHE A 374 -11.83 -11.03 -0.39
C PHE A 374 -11.29 -12.37 -0.88
N ARG A 375 -10.33 -12.95 -0.15
CA ARG A 375 -9.48 -14.04 -0.62
C ARG A 375 -10.10 -15.41 -0.38
N LYS A 376 -9.89 -16.00 0.81
CA LYS A 376 -10.31 -17.39 1.11
C LYS A 376 -11.58 -17.36 1.95
N GLY A 377 -12.59 -18.14 1.56
CA GLY A 377 -13.76 -18.42 2.41
C GLY A 377 -14.58 -17.19 2.83
N CYS A 378 -14.64 -16.15 1.98
CA CYS A 378 -15.44 -14.94 2.24
C CYS A 378 -16.87 -15.11 1.73
N ARG A 379 -17.88 -14.68 2.51
CA ARG A 379 -19.30 -14.77 2.15
C ARG A 379 -20.07 -13.52 2.58
N TYR A 380 -21.00 -13.04 1.75
CA TYR A 380 -21.83 -11.84 2.04
C TYR A 380 -21.01 -10.60 2.48
N CYS A 381 -19.81 -10.44 1.92
CA CYS A 381 -18.99 -9.26 2.15
C CYS A 381 -19.31 -8.19 1.11
N THR A 382 -19.42 -6.94 1.55
CA THR A 382 -19.78 -5.80 0.70
C THR A 382 -18.68 -4.74 0.75
N ILE A 383 -18.30 -4.25 -0.42
CA ILE A 383 -17.59 -2.98 -0.58
C ILE A 383 -18.46 -2.06 -1.42
N ARG A 384 -18.78 -0.85 -0.92
CA ARG A 384 -19.62 0.11 -1.66
C ARG A 384 -19.26 1.55 -1.35
N LYS A 385 -19.50 2.44 -2.32
CA LYS A 385 -19.23 3.89 -2.20
C LYS A 385 -17.81 4.23 -1.70
N CYS A 386 -16.85 3.36 -1.98
CA CYS A 386 -15.46 3.59 -1.59
C CYS A 386 -14.69 4.24 -2.74
N TYR A 387 -13.74 5.12 -2.40
CA TYR A 387 -12.83 5.73 -3.37
C TYR A 387 -11.44 5.11 -3.23
N ILE A 388 -11.00 4.41 -4.28
CA ILE A 388 -9.71 3.69 -4.31
C ILE A 388 -8.89 4.26 -5.47
N TYR A 389 -7.75 4.89 -5.18
CA TYR A 389 -6.91 5.53 -6.19
C TYR A 389 -5.43 5.52 -5.79
N ASP A 390 -4.55 5.83 -6.74
CA ASP A 390 -3.09 5.85 -6.53
C ASP A 390 -2.55 4.51 -5.95
N PHE A 391 -2.77 3.42 -6.68
CA PHE A 391 -2.39 2.06 -6.31
C PHE A 391 -1.54 1.35 -7.38
N GLY A 392 -0.80 0.32 -6.98
CA GLY A 392 0.16 -0.38 -7.85
C GLY A 392 -0.38 -1.61 -8.60
N ALA A 393 -1.48 -2.22 -8.14
CA ALA A 393 -2.08 -3.40 -8.77
C ALA A 393 -3.54 -3.14 -9.21
N GLY A 394 -4.54 -3.84 -8.64
CA GLY A 394 -5.96 -3.61 -8.94
C GLY A 394 -6.76 -3.08 -7.75
N GLY A 395 -7.95 -2.52 -8.00
CA GLY A 395 -8.80 -1.96 -6.95
C GLY A 395 -9.39 -3.03 -6.02
N VAL A 396 -10.13 -3.98 -6.58
CA VAL A 396 -10.81 -5.05 -5.83
C VAL A 396 -10.54 -6.41 -6.48
N ARG A 397 -10.27 -7.42 -5.66
CA ARG A 397 -10.08 -8.82 -6.05
C ARG A 397 -10.96 -9.73 -5.21
N ILE A 398 -11.54 -10.74 -5.85
CA ILE A 398 -12.41 -11.72 -5.19
C ILE A 398 -11.93 -13.12 -5.58
N GLY A 399 -11.77 -13.99 -4.58
CA GLY A 399 -11.35 -15.38 -4.75
C GLY A 399 -9.85 -15.58 -4.92
N GLU A 400 -9.46 -16.85 -4.95
CA GLU A 400 -8.08 -17.30 -5.15
C GLU A 400 -7.83 -17.68 -6.62
N THR A 401 -6.57 -17.81 -7.01
CA THR A 401 -6.20 -18.26 -8.37
C THR A 401 -6.26 -19.77 -8.57
N GLY A 402 -6.43 -20.53 -7.47
CA GLY A 402 -6.56 -21.98 -7.50
C GLY A 402 -8.02 -22.40 -7.55
N ILE A 403 -8.31 -23.47 -8.30
CA ILE A 403 -9.60 -24.14 -8.22
C ILE A 403 -9.64 -24.90 -6.88
N PRO A 404 -10.65 -24.69 -6.02
CA PRO A 404 -10.79 -25.47 -4.79
C PRO A 404 -10.83 -26.96 -5.11
N LYS A 405 -10.16 -27.80 -4.30
CA LYS A 405 -10.36 -29.25 -4.39
C LYS A 405 -11.85 -29.54 -4.17
N LYS A 406 -12.47 -30.34 -5.04
CA LYS A 406 -13.85 -30.81 -4.81
C LYS A 406 -13.88 -31.49 -3.44
N THR A 407 -14.60 -30.91 -2.49
CA THR A 407 -14.99 -31.64 -1.29
C THR A 407 -16.05 -32.63 -1.74
N HIS A 408 -15.74 -33.93 -1.66
CA HIS A 408 -16.77 -34.95 -1.77
C HIS A 408 -17.72 -34.74 -0.59
N GLU A 409 -18.95 -34.32 -0.89
CA GLU A 409 -20.07 -34.32 0.06
C GLU A 409 -20.47 -35.76 0.41
#